data_AF-A0A1A9WR73-F1
#
_entry.id   AF-A0A1A9WR73-F1
#
_cell.length_a   1.000
_cell.length_b   1.000
_cell.length_c   1.000
_cell.angle_alpha   90.00
_cell.angle_beta   90.00
_cell.angle_gamma   90.00
#
_symmetry.space_group_name_H-M   'P 1'
#
loop_
_entity.id
_entity.type
_entity.pdbx_description
1 polymer ?
#
loop_
_entity_poly.entity_id
_entity_poly.type
_entity_poly.pdbx_seq_one_letter_code
_entity_poly.pdbx_strand_id
1 'polypeptide(L)'
;MFMLTIEALKPNFVGSFDIGDYVYFFFRETAVEYINCGKAVYSRIARVCKKDVGGKNLLAHNWATYLKARLNCSISGEFPFYFNEIQSVYQLPNDKTRFYATFTTSTNGLIGSAVCSFHINEVQAAFNEQSSSNSAWLPVLNSRVPDPRPGTCVNDTSNLPDTVLNFIRSHPLMDKAVNHEHNNPVYYKRDLVFTKLVVDNVIIYFTRLLQHT
;
A
#
# COMPACT_ATOMS: atom_id res chain seq x y z
N MET A 1 11.63 -18.15 5.82
CA MET A 1 10.99 -18.73 4.63
C MET A 1 9.54 -19.07 4.96
N PHE A 2 8.69 -18.05 5.06
CA PHE A 2 7.23 -18.19 5.17
C PHE A 2 6.63 -17.23 4.15
N MET A 3 6.71 -17.63 2.88
CA MET A 3 6.11 -16.91 1.77
C MET A 3 5.01 -17.82 1.24
N LEU A 4 3.97 -18.01 2.06
CA LEU A 4 2.71 -18.60 1.62
C LEU A 4 2.03 -17.56 0.74
N THR A 5 2.32 -17.68 -0.57
CA THR A 5 1.60 -17.13 -1.73
C THR A 5 0.86 -15.82 -1.47
N ILE A 6 1.64 -14.76 -1.27
CA ILE A 6 1.18 -13.42 -1.67
C ILE A 6 1.06 -13.51 -3.20
N GLU A 7 -0.12 -13.23 -3.76
CA GLU A 7 -0.35 -13.10 -5.21
C GLU A 7 0.33 -11.83 -5.75
N ALA A 8 1.66 -11.79 -5.61
CA ALA A 8 2.50 -10.71 -6.07
C ALA A 8 3.46 -11.21 -7.14
N LEU A 9 3.57 -10.45 -8.22
CA LEU A 9 4.36 -10.83 -9.38
C LEU A 9 5.78 -10.26 -9.26
N LYS A 10 6.73 -11.12 -8.87
CA LYS A 10 8.14 -10.78 -8.61
C LYS A 10 8.28 -9.63 -7.58
N PRO A 11 7.77 -9.81 -6.35
CA PRO A 11 7.80 -8.76 -5.33
C PRO A 11 9.21 -8.52 -4.77
N ASN A 12 9.48 -7.28 -4.39
CA ASN A 12 10.61 -6.91 -3.54
C ASN A 12 10.07 -6.20 -2.29
N PHE A 13 10.12 -6.88 -1.14
CA PHE A 13 9.61 -6.39 0.13
C PHE A 13 10.57 -5.39 0.78
N VAL A 14 10.02 -4.31 1.32
CA VAL A 14 10.80 -3.21 1.92
C VAL A 14 10.45 -2.92 3.38
N GLY A 15 9.33 -3.45 3.87
CA GLY A 15 8.95 -3.35 5.28
C GLY A 15 7.60 -3.99 5.59
N SER A 16 7.35 -4.20 6.89
CA SER A 16 6.07 -4.70 7.40
C SER A 16 5.75 -4.09 8.77
N PHE A 17 4.47 -3.85 9.06
CA PHE A 17 4.05 -3.19 10.30
C PHE A 17 2.82 -3.87 10.91
N ASP A 18 2.85 -4.01 12.23
CA ASP A 18 1.74 -4.49 13.04
C ASP A 18 0.91 -3.29 13.53
N ILE A 19 -0.34 -3.17 13.06
CA ILE A 19 -1.24 -2.08 13.45
C ILE A 19 -2.68 -2.59 13.59
N GLY A 20 -3.19 -2.54 14.83
CA GLY A 20 -4.55 -2.96 15.15
C GLY A 20 -4.76 -4.45 14.85
N ASP A 21 -5.83 -4.77 14.11
CA ASP A 21 -6.17 -6.14 13.71
C ASP A 21 -5.43 -6.62 12.46
N TYR A 22 -4.59 -5.78 11.86
CA TYR A 22 -3.96 -6.03 10.57
C TYR A 22 -2.43 -6.08 10.66
N VAL A 23 -1.83 -6.80 9.71
CA VAL A 23 -0.42 -6.68 9.36
C VAL A 23 -0.33 -6.08 7.97
N TYR A 24 0.46 -5.00 7.84
CA TYR A 24 0.69 -4.32 6.57
C TYR A 24 2.04 -4.71 5.98
N PHE A 25 2.10 -4.91 4.67
CA PHE A 25 3.32 -5.22 3.94
C PHE A 25 3.54 -4.20 2.83
N PHE A 26 4.77 -3.68 2.74
CA PHE A 26 5.19 -2.74 1.71
C PHE A 26 6.17 -3.42 0.77
N PHE A 27 5.90 -3.34 -0.52
CA PHE A 27 6.72 -3.95 -1.56
C PHE A 27 6.53 -3.25 -2.91
N ARG A 28 7.40 -3.54 -3.86
CA ARG A 28 7.17 -3.24 -5.29
C ARG A 28 7.09 -4.53 -6.09
N GLU A 29 6.25 -4.56 -7.11
CA GLU A 29 6.02 -5.73 -7.97
C GLU A 29 5.79 -5.30 -9.42
N THR A 30 5.77 -6.25 -10.35
CA THR A 30 5.35 -5.98 -11.73
C THR A 30 3.84 -5.68 -11.76
N ALA A 31 3.45 -4.55 -12.36
CA ALA A 31 2.06 -4.10 -12.44
C ALA A 31 1.29 -4.84 -13.54
N VAL A 32 0.49 -5.84 -13.14
CA VAL A 32 -0.33 -6.64 -14.06
C VAL A 32 -1.46 -5.81 -14.69
N GLU A 33 -1.96 -4.79 -13.98
CA GLU A 33 -2.99 -3.90 -14.48
C GLU A 33 -2.50 -2.98 -15.60
N TYR A 34 -1.17 -2.83 -15.73
CA TYR A 34 -0.55 -1.99 -16.75
C TYR A 34 -0.01 -2.80 -17.94
N ILE A 35 -0.13 -4.13 -17.93
CA ILE A 35 0.56 -5.00 -18.89
C ILE A 35 0.14 -4.74 -20.35
N ASN A 36 -1.11 -4.32 -20.57
CA ASN A 36 -1.64 -3.96 -21.89
C ASN A 36 -1.08 -2.63 -22.42
N CYS A 37 -0.55 -1.78 -21.55
CA CYS A 37 0.07 -0.49 -21.87
C CYS A 37 1.60 -0.57 -21.88
N GLY A 38 2.17 -1.63 -21.30
CA GLY A 38 3.62 -1.88 -21.24
C GLY A 38 4.03 -2.58 -19.95
N LYS A 39 5.34 -2.65 -19.71
CA LYS A 39 5.88 -3.22 -18.47
C LYS A 39 6.20 -2.12 -17.47
N ALA A 40 5.47 -2.11 -16.35
CA ALA A 40 5.74 -1.19 -15.24
C ALA A 40 5.95 -1.95 -13.93
N VAL A 41 6.70 -1.35 -13.01
CA VAL A 41 6.76 -1.75 -11.60
C VAL A 41 5.91 -0.76 -10.82
N TYR A 42 5.06 -1.24 -9.92
CA TYR A 42 4.33 -0.39 -8.99
C TYR A 42 4.59 -0.78 -7.54
N SER A 43 4.57 0.24 -6.69
CA SER A 43 4.65 0.09 -5.25
C SER A 43 3.28 -0.22 -4.67
N ARG A 44 3.26 -1.12 -3.70
CA ARG A 44 2.05 -1.64 -3.07
C ARG A 44 2.15 -1.55 -1.57
N ILE A 45 0.98 -1.34 -0.96
CA ILE A 45 0.71 -1.73 0.41
C ILE A 45 -0.31 -2.87 0.37
N ALA A 46 -0.01 -3.97 1.04
CA ALA A 46 -0.97 -5.04 1.27
C ALA A 46 -1.33 -5.14 2.74
N ARG A 47 -2.49 -5.71 3.03
CA ARG A 47 -2.93 -6.02 4.39
C ARG A 47 -3.47 -7.45 4.47
N VAL A 48 -3.33 -8.04 5.65
CA VAL A 48 -3.98 -9.29 6.07
C VAL A 48 -4.50 -9.12 7.50
N CYS A 49 -5.61 -9.79 7.83
CA CYS A 49 -6.08 -9.86 9.20
C CYS A 49 -5.21 -10.81 10.02
N LYS A 50 -4.88 -10.44 11.25
CA LYS A 50 -4.08 -11.28 12.16
C LYS A 50 -4.79 -12.58 12.55
N LYS A 51 -6.12 -12.56 12.55
CA LYS A 51 -6.99 -13.70 12.87
C LYS A 51 -7.32 -14.57 11.65
N ASP A 52 -6.71 -14.31 10.50
CA ASP A 52 -6.94 -15.09 9.29
C ASP A 52 -6.36 -16.50 9.48
N VAL A 53 -7.24 -17.50 9.41
CA VAL A 53 -6.91 -18.93 9.51
C VAL A 53 -7.08 -19.64 8.17
N GLY A 54 -7.28 -18.89 7.08
CA GLY A 54 -7.66 -19.42 5.77
C GLY A 54 -9.15 -19.74 5.69
N GLY A 55 -9.57 -20.29 4.55
CA GLY A 55 -10.93 -20.79 4.35
C GLY A 55 -11.09 -22.27 4.76
N LYS A 56 -12.32 -22.79 4.78
CA LYS A 56 -12.56 -24.21 5.17
C LYS A 56 -12.05 -25.21 4.14
N ASN A 57 -12.41 -25.03 2.88
CA ASN A 57 -12.01 -25.89 1.77
C ASN A 57 -11.25 -25.06 0.72
N LEU A 58 -11.91 -24.02 0.20
CA LEU A 58 -11.28 -23.03 -0.66
C LEU A 58 -10.33 -22.17 0.17
N LEU A 59 -9.11 -21.93 -0.31
CA LEU A 59 -8.07 -21.16 0.40
C LEU A 59 -7.70 -21.72 1.79
N ALA A 60 -7.80 -23.04 2.02
CA ALA A 60 -7.47 -23.63 3.33
C ALA A 60 -6.01 -23.44 3.80
N HIS A 61 -5.11 -23.16 2.86
CA HIS A 61 -3.69 -22.88 3.15
C HIS A 61 -3.26 -21.48 2.65
N ASN A 62 -4.23 -20.62 2.35
CA ASN A 62 -4.02 -19.29 1.76
C ASN A 62 -4.76 -18.24 2.58
N TRP A 63 -4.32 -16.99 2.49
CA TRP A 63 -5.01 -15.87 3.13
C TRP A 63 -6.43 -15.69 2.58
N ALA A 64 -7.42 -15.65 3.47
CA ALA A 64 -8.82 -15.34 3.15
C ALA A 64 -9.13 -13.83 3.25
N THR A 65 -8.17 -13.01 3.68
CA THR A 65 -8.33 -11.57 3.91
C THR A 65 -7.30 -10.70 3.19
N TYR A 66 -6.47 -11.29 2.32
CA TYR A 66 -5.42 -10.56 1.60
C TYR A 66 -5.99 -9.59 0.58
N LEU A 67 -5.58 -8.31 0.69
CA LEU A 67 -5.82 -7.26 -0.30
C LEU A 67 -4.55 -6.42 -0.48
N LYS A 68 -4.36 -5.84 -1.67
CA LYS A 68 -3.28 -4.89 -1.98
C LYS A 68 -3.79 -3.66 -2.72
N ALA A 69 -3.19 -2.51 -2.46
CA ALA A 69 -3.48 -1.25 -3.14
C ALA A 69 -2.19 -0.61 -3.68
N ARG A 70 -2.31 0.16 -4.77
CA ARG A 70 -1.19 0.96 -5.32
C ARG A 70 -0.85 2.09 -4.35
N LEU A 71 0.42 2.34 -4.08
CA LEU A 71 0.89 3.56 -3.44
C LEU A 71 1.14 4.63 -4.50
N ASN A 72 0.52 5.79 -4.34
CA ASN A 72 0.73 6.94 -5.20
C ASN A 72 1.74 7.88 -4.53
N CYS A 73 2.95 7.97 -5.08
CA CYS A 73 3.93 9.01 -4.76
C CYS A 73 4.24 9.79 -6.03
N SER A 74 3.74 11.02 -6.13
CA SER A 74 3.80 11.79 -7.37
C SER A 74 3.96 13.28 -7.14
N ILE A 75 4.58 13.98 -8.09
CA ILE A 75 4.49 15.44 -8.17
C ILE A 75 3.18 15.79 -8.87
N SER A 76 2.35 16.60 -8.21
CA SER A 76 1.10 17.13 -8.76
C SER A 76 1.33 17.99 -10.01
N GLY A 77 0.35 17.96 -10.91
CA GLY A 77 0.34 18.69 -12.17
C GLY A 77 -0.80 18.18 -13.05
N GLU A 78 -1.02 18.80 -14.21
CA GLU A 78 -1.99 18.30 -15.21
C GLU A 78 -1.67 16.84 -15.61
N PHE A 79 -0.37 16.55 -15.72
CA PHE A 79 0.17 15.19 -15.88
C PHE A 79 1.09 14.87 -14.70
N PRO A 80 0.61 14.11 -13.70
CA PRO A 80 1.41 13.82 -12.52
C PRO A 80 2.68 13.02 -12.86
N PHE A 81 3.80 13.37 -12.22
CA PHE A 81 5.06 12.64 -12.37
C PHE A 81 5.22 11.63 -11.22
N TYR A 82 5.21 10.33 -11.54
CA TYR A 82 5.19 9.25 -10.55
C TYR A 82 6.57 8.68 -10.23
N PHE A 83 6.83 8.49 -8.93
CA PHE A 83 7.96 7.69 -8.41
C PHE A 83 7.43 6.31 -8.04
N ASN A 84 7.60 5.35 -8.95
CA ASN A 84 6.85 4.10 -8.90
C ASN A 84 7.49 3.01 -8.02
N GLU A 85 8.77 3.12 -7.68
CA GLU A 85 9.53 2.03 -7.04
C GLU A 85 9.95 2.36 -5.60
N ILE A 86 9.23 1.81 -4.62
CA ILE A 86 9.54 1.97 -3.19
C ILE A 86 10.84 1.25 -2.83
N GLN A 87 11.70 1.91 -2.04
CA GLN A 87 13.01 1.42 -1.63
C GLN A 87 13.09 1.13 -0.12
N SER A 88 12.37 1.92 0.68
CA SER A 88 12.28 1.76 2.14
C SER A 88 11.02 2.42 2.67
N VAL A 89 10.56 1.94 3.82
CA VAL A 89 9.44 2.50 4.57
C VAL A 89 9.80 2.55 6.05
N TYR A 90 9.34 3.58 6.75
CA TYR A 90 9.55 3.80 8.17
C TYR A 90 8.27 4.31 8.82
N GLN A 91 8.03 3.88 10.05
CA GLN A 91 6.94 4.35 10.90
C GLN A 91 7.54 4.86 12.21
N LEU A 92 7.11 6.02 12.67
CA LEU A 92 7.55 6.57 13.95
C LEU A 92 7.05 5.69 15.10
N PRO A 93 7.86 5.41 16.13
CA PRO A 93 7.42 4.60 17.28
C PRO A 93 6.19 5.17 17.99
N ASN A 94 6.10 6.51 18.04
CA ASN A 94 5.04 7.25 18.73
C ASN A 94 3.88 7.67 17.82
N ASP A 95 3.97 7.44 16.51
CA ASP A 95 2.90 7.74 15.55
C ASP A 95 2.66 6.55 14.62
N LYS A 96 1.65 5.73 14.97
CA LYS A 96 1.20 4.60 14.16
C LYS A 96 0.25 4.98 13.02
N THR A 97 -0.06 6.27 12.87
CA THR A 97 -1.02 6.75 11.86
C THR A 97 -0.34 7.12 10.54
N ARG A 98 0.99 7.18 10.51
CA ARG A 98 1.75 7.57 9.31
C ARG A 98 2.84 6.59 8.95
N PHE A 99 3.12 6.54 7.65
CA PHE A 99 4.26 5.86 7.06
C PHE A 99 5.05 6.86 6.22
N TYR A 100 6.37 6.84 6.32
CA TYR A 100 7.27 7.61 5.47
C TYR A 100 8.03 6.64 4.58
N ALA A 101 8.11 6.91 3.28
CA ALA A 101 8.74 5.99 2.35
C ALA A 101 9.55 6.72 1.27
N THR A 102 10.66 6.09 0.90
CA THR A 102 11.50 6.50 -0.24
C THR A 102 11.07 5.77 -1.49
N PHE A 103 10.98 6.50 -2.60
CA PHE A 103 10.63 5.99 -3.91
C PHE A 103 11.66 6.44 -4.94
N THR A 104 11.82 5.65 -6.00
CA THR A 104 12.63 5.98 -7.17
C THR A 104 11.78 5.88 -8.43
N THR A 105 12.23 6.54 -9.48
CA THR A 105 11.80 6.26 -10.85
C THR A 105 12.36 4.91 -11.33
N SER A 106 11.92 4.46 -12.51
CA SER A 106 12.43 3.24 -13.13
C SER A 106 13.86 3.44 -13.65
N THR A 107 14.69 2.39 -13.56
CA THR A 107 16.12 2.41 -13.95
C THR A 107 16.37 2.69 -15.43
N ASN A 108 15.36 2.51 -16.29
CA ASN A 108 15.49 2.69 -17.74
C ASN A 108 15.12 4.10 -18.22
N GLY A 109 14.81 5.02 -17.29
CA GLY A 109 14.35 6.38 -17.60
C GLY A 109 15.13 7.45 -16.85
N LEU A 110 14.46 8.58 -16.61
CA LEU A 110 15.02 9.69 -15.85
C LEU A 110 15.23 9.25 -14.40
N ILE A 111 16.47 9.31 -13.90
CA ILE A 111 16.80 8.95 -12.51
C ILE A 111 16.29 10.04 -11.57
N GLY A 112 15.49 9.66 -10.59
CA GLY A 112 15.03 10.56 -9.57
C GLY A 112 14.45 9.79 -8.38
N SER A 113 14.47 10.44 -7.22
CA SER A 113 13.91 9.91 -5.99
C SER A 113 13.00 10.90 -5.30
N ALA A 114 12.08 10.36 -4.50
CA ALA A 114 11.17 11.13 -3.68
C ALA A 114 10.98 10.49 -2.30
N VAL A 115 10.59 11.31 -1.34
CA VAL A 115 10.10 10.91 -0.02
C VAL A 115 8.63 11.31 0.06
N CYS A 116 7.75 10.35 0.26
CA CYS A 116 6.32 10.57 0.47
C CYS A 116 5.91 10.07 1.86
N SER A 117 4.92 10.71 2.46
CA SER A 117 4.24 10.20 3.65
C SER A 117 2.82 9.75 3.31
N PHE A 118 2.32 8.74 4.01
CA PHE A 118 0.98 8.17 3.81
C PHE A 118 0.26 8.06 5.14
N HIS A 119 -0.95 8.59 5.20
CA HIS A 119 -1.79 8.50 6.38
C HIS A 119 -2.62 7.21 6.36
N ILE A 120 -2.79 6.58 7.52
CA ILE A 120 -3.51 5.30 7.66
C ILE A 120 -4.97 5.40 7.21
N ASN A 121 -5.60 6.57 7.37
CA ASN A 121 -6.98 6.79 6.88
C ASN A 121 -7.08 6.62 5.36
N GLU A 122 -6.08 7.06 4.60
CA GLU A 122 -6.09 6.95 3.14
C GLU A 122 -5.80 5.52 2.68
N VAL A 123 -5.01 4.79 3.47
CA VAL A 123 -4.85 3.34 3.34
C VAL A 123 -6.20 2.64 3.54
N GLN A 124 -6.93 2.94 4.62
CA GLN A 124 -8.24 2.33 4.89
C GLN A 124 -9.26 2.67 3.79
N ALA A 125 -9.28 3.92 3.33
CA ALA A 125 -10.17 4.37 2.27
C ALA A 125 -9.92 3.59 0.96
N ALA A 126 -8.66 3.36 0.58
CA ALA A 126 -8.34 2.57 -0.61
C ALA A 126 -8.83 1.12 -0.51
N PHE A 127 -8.77 0.51 0.68
CA PHE A 127 -9.29 -0.85 0.90
C PHE A 127 -10.82 -0.95 0.93
N ASN A 128 -11.53 0.18 0.80
CA ASN A 128 -12.98 0.22 0.66
C ASN A 128 -13.45 0.29 -0.81
N GLU A 129 -12.56 0.21 -1.81
CA GLU A 129 -12.92 0.30 -3.24
C GLU A 129 -12.18 -0.76 -4.08
N GLN A 130 -12.89 -1.76 -4.62
CA GLN A 130 -12.30 -2.93 -5.29
C GLN A 130 -12.28 -2.79 -6.82
N SER A 131 -11.22 -3.29 -7.47
CA SER A 131 -11.10 -3.35 -8.93
C SER A 131 -11.40 -4.74 -9.47
N SER A 132 -11.97 -4.82 -10.66
CA SER A 132 -12.21 -6.09 -11.38
C SER A 132 -10.93 -6.60 -12.02
N SER A 133 -10.73 -7.92 -12.04
CA SER A 133 -9.60 -8.58 -12.72
C SER A 133 -9.84 -8.85 -14.21
N ASN A 134 -10.89 -8.29 -14.78
CA ASN A 134 -11.18 -8.39 -16.22
C ASN A 134 -10.14 -7.62 -17.05
N SER A 135 -10.12 -7.83 -18.36
CA SER A 135 -9.14 -7.24 -19.29
C SER A 135 -8.99 -5.72 -19.21
N ALA A 136 -10.02 -5.01 -18.74
CA ALA A 136 -10.07 -3.56 -18.64
C ALA A 136 -9.85 -2.98 -17.23
N TRP A 137 -9.64 -3.81 -16.20
CA TRP A 137 -9.45 -3.39 -14.79
C TRP A 137 -10.40 -2.27 -14.34
N LEU A 138 -11.70 -2.52 -14.48
CA LEU A 138 -12.74 -1.54 -14.14
C LEU A 138 -13.12 -1.62 -12.65
N PRO A 139 -13.55 -0.52 -12.02
CA PRO A 139 -14.07 -0.56 -10.66
C PRO A 139 -15.23 -1.56 -10.52
N VAL A 140 -15.24 -2.32 -9.42
CA VAL A 140 -16.38 -3.18 -9.09
C VAL A 140 -17.46 -2.34 -8.43
N LEU A 141 -18.68 -2.38 -8.96
CA LEU A 141 -19.83 -1.76 -8.31
C LEU A 141 -20.04 -2.36 -6.92
N ASN A 142 -20.23 -1.52 -5.90
CA ASN A 142 -20.44 -1.97 -4.51
C ASN A 142 -21.59 -2.98 -4.37
N SER A 143 -22.62 -2.93 -5.21
CA SER A 143 -23.72 -3.89 -5.23
C SER A 143 -23.34 -5.31 -5.67
N ARG A 144 -22.16 -5.50 -6.26
CA ARG A 144 -21.60 -6.79 -6.67
C ARG A 144 -20.58 -7.35 -5.68
N VAL A 145 -20.27 -6.61 -4.62
CA VAL A 145 -19.38 -7.05 -3.55
C VAL A 145 -20.19 -7.94 -2.60
N PRO A 146 -19.77 -9.19 -2.34
CA PRO A 146 -20.52 -10.10 -1.49
C PRO A 146 -20.41 -9.70 -0.01
N ASP A 147 -21.37 -10.17 0.79
CA ASP A 147 -21.37 -10.05 2.25
C ASP A 147 -20.96 -11.39 2.92
N PRO A 148 -20.18 -11.35 4.02
CA PRO A 148 -19.50 -10.18 4.58
C PRO A 148 -18.42 -9.64 3.64
N ARG A 149 -18.17 -8.32 3.72
CA ARG A 149 -17.26 -7.62 2.83
C ARG A 149 -15.86 -8.29 2.81
N PRO A 150 -15.35 -8.68 1.62
CA PRO A 150 -14.03 -9.30 1.49
C PRO A 150 -12.90 -8.45 2.09
N GLY A 151 -11.99 -9.08 2.82
CA GLY A 151 -10.83 -8.43 3.44
C GLY A 151 -11.13 -7.66 4.74
N THR A 152 -12.33 -7.83 5.31
CA THR A 152 -12.64 -7.41 6.69
C THR A 152 -12.32 -8.53 7.68
N CYS A 153 -11.91 -8.16 8.90
CA CYS A 153 -11.57 -9.16 9.91
C CYS A 153 -12.83 -9.73 10.56
N VAL A 154 -13.02 -11.04 10.41
CA VAL A 154 -14.05 -11.83 11.09
C VAL A 154 -13.44 -12.67 12.20
N ASN A 155 -14.28 -13.24 13.06
CA ASN A 155 -13.80 -14.08 14.16
C ASN A 155 -13.13 -15.38 13.68
N ASP A 156 -13.66 -15.97 12.60
CA ASP A 156 -13.16 -17.21 12.01
C ASP A 156 -13.38 -17.17 10.50
N THR A 157 -12.28 -17.06 9.75
CA THR A 157 -12.31 -16.99 8.28
C THR A 157 -12.69 -18.31 7.62
N SER A 158 -12.59 -19.44 8.33
CA SER A 158 -13.01 -20.74 7.80
C SER A 158 -14.52 -20.82 7.56
N ASN A 159 -15.31 -20.02 8.29
CA ASN A 159 -16.76 -19.95 8.13
C ASN A 159 -17.22 -18.96 7.03
N LEU A 160 -16.29 -18.34 6.29
CA LEU A 160 -16.66 -17.43 5.21
C LEU A 160 -17.34 -18.18 4.06
N PRO A 161 -18.38 -17.60 3.45
CA PRO A 161 -19.01 -18.18 2.26
C PRO A 161 -18.04 -18.31 1.09
N ASP A 162 -18.19 -19.37 0.30
CA ASP A 162 -17.37 -19.60 -0.91
C ASP A 162 -17.49 -18.44 -1.92
N THR A 163 -18.60 -17.69 -1.91
CA THR A 163 -18.77 -16.48 -2.74
C THR A 163 -17.77 -15.40 -2.37
N VAL A 164 -17.53 -15.17 -1.07
CA VAL A 164 -16.56 -14.20 -0.55
C VAL A 164 -15.13 -14.66 -0.84
N LEU A 165 -14.84 -15.95 -0.62
CA LEU A 165 -13.52 -16.53 -0.84
C LEU A 165 -13.14 -16.55 -2.34
N ASN A 166 -14.10 -16.85 -3.23
CA ASN A 166 -13.87 -16.75 -4.68
C ASN A 166 -13.68 -15.30 -5.14
N PHE A 167 -14.45 -14.37 -4.55
CA PHE A 167 -14.33 -12.96 -4.87
C PHE A 167 -12.95 -12.43 -4.50
N ILE A 168 -12.50 -12.62 -3.26
CA ILE A 168 -11.21 -12.08 -2.80
C ILE A 168 -10.02 -12.65 -3.58
N ARG A 169 -10.08 -13.95 -3.92
CA ARG A 169 -9.08 -14.63 -4.75
C ARG A 169 -8.97 -14.03 -6.15
N SER A 170 -10.09 -13.58 -6.72
CA SER A 170 -10.11 -13.00 -8.07
C SER A 170 -9.95 -11.48 -8.07
N HIS A 171 -10.14 -10.82 -6.93
CA HIS A 171 -10.12 -9.35 -6.79
C HIS A 171 -9.18 -8.90 -5.64
N PRO A 172 -7.89 -9.32 -5.62
CA PRO A 172 -6.97 -8.93 -4.55
C PRO A 172 -6.48 -7.48 -4.66
N LEU A 173 -6.61 -6.85 -5.85
CA LEU A 173 -6.15 -5.48 -6.12
C LEU A 173 -7.29 -4.47 -5.94
N MET A 174 -7.03 -3.43 -5.14
CA MET A 174 -7.93 -2.30 -4.98
C MET A 174 -7.86 -1.35 -6.18
N ASP A 175 -8.99 -0.73 -6.51
CA ASP A 175 -9.09 0.24 -7.61
C ASP A 175 -8.41 1.57 -7.23
N LYS A 176 -8.79 2.10 -6.06
CA LYS A 176 -8.24 3.34 -5.55
C LYS A 176 -6.78 3.17 -5.10
N ALA A 177 -5.91 4.03 -5.62
CA ALA A 177 -4.56 4.17 -5.10
C ALA A 177 -4.56 4.93 -3.76
N VAL A 178 -3.64 4.57 -2.88
CA VAL A 178 -3.37 5.29 -1.63
C VAL A 178 -2.59 6.55 -1.97
N ASN A 179 -3.23 7.71 -1.84
CA ASN A 179 -2.60 8.99 -2.06
C ASN A 179 -1.63 9.33 -0.91
N HIS A 180 -0.48 9.92 -1.26
CA HIS A 180 0.42 10.50 -0.27
C HIS A 180 -0.24 11.73 0.39
N GLU A 181 0.23 12.08 1.58
CA GLU A 181 -0.20 13.32 2.24
C GLU A 181 0.31 14.54 1.44
N HIS A 182 -0.46 15.63 1.49
CA HIS A 182 -0.21 16.87 0.75
C HIS A 182 -0.28 16.70 -0.78
N ASN A 183 -0.06 17.79 -1.52
CA ASN A 183 -0.15 17.78 -2.99
C ASN A 183 1.12 17.27 -3.69
N ASN A 184 2.26 17.27 -2.99
CA ASN A 184 3.56 16.87 -3.55
C ASN A 184 4.34 16.00 -2.55
N PRO A 185 5.39 15.29 -3.01
CA PRO A 185 6.28 14.56 -2.10
C PRO A 185 6.91 15.52 -1.09
N VAL A 186 7.17 15.02 0.12
CA VAL A 186 7.85 15.77 1.19
C VAL A 186 9.20 16.30 0.70
N TYR A 187 9.92 15.50 -0.09
CA TYR A 187 11.16 15.88 -0.74
C TYR A 187 11.31 15.09 -2.04
N TYR A 188 11.93 15.68 -3.06
CA TYR A 188 12.32 14.96 -4.26
C TYR A 188 13.59 15.54 -4.86
N LYS A 189 14.37 14.70 -5.55
CA LYS A 189 15.63 15.11 -6.19
C LYS A 189 15.92 14.26 -7.42
N ARG A 190 16.42 14.91 -8.48
CA ARG A 190 16.89 14.26 -9.71
C ARG A 190 18.29 13.69 -9.50
N ASP A 191 18.63 12.70 -10.33
CA ASP A 191 19.96 12.10 -10.45
C ASP A 191 20.50 11.50 -9.14
N LEU A 192 19.59 11.13 -8.25
CA LEU A 192 19.88 10.43 -6.99
C LEU A 192 18.92 9.27 -6.79
N VAL A 193 19.44 8.22 -6.16
CA VAL A 193 18.71 7.02 -5.77
C VAL A 193 18.67 6.95 -4.25
N PHE A 194 17.54 7.31 -3.65
CA PHE A 194 17.34 7.11 -2.20
C PHE A 194 17.19 5.63 -1.91
N THR A 195 17.74 5.19 -0.78
CA THR A 195 17.73 3.79 -0.39
C THR A 195 16.94 3.61 0.89
N LYS A 196 17.50 4.03 2.02
CA LYS A 196 16.90 3.92 3.36
C LYS A 196 16.50 5.28 3.90
N LEU A 197 15.53 5.29 4.80
CA LEU A 197 15.14 6.46 5.58
C LEU A 197 14.78 6.06 7.01
N VAL A 198 14.97 7.01 7.92
CA VAL A 198 14.38 7.05 9.26
C VAL A 198 13.88 8.47 9.51
N VAL A 199 12.91 8.61 10.41
CA VAL A 199 12.31 9.91 10.75
C VAL A 199 12.38 10.10 12.26
N ASP A 200 12.66 11.33 12.68
CA ASP A 200 12.57 11.77 14.06
C ASP A 200 11.61 12.96 14.14
N ASN A 201 10.88 13.08 15.25
CA ASN A 201 9.94 14.18 15.51
C ASN A 201 10.36 14.92 16.78
N VAL A 202 10.93 16.10 16.60
CA VAL A 202 11.50 16.92 17.68
C VAL A 202 10.64 18.16 17.92
N ILE A 203 10.19 18.34 19.17
CA ILE A 203 9.50 19.57 19.60
C ILE A 203 10.56 20.57 20.05
N ILE A 204 10.65 21.71 19.36
CA ILE A 204 11.55 22.81 19.73
C ILE A 204 10.76 23.84 20.53
N TYR A 205 11.10 24.01 21.80
CA TYR A 205 10.57 25.10 22.63
C TYR A 205 11.37 26.37 22.38
N PHE A 206 10.77 27.36 21.72
CA PHE A 206 11.33 28.71 21.69
C PHE A 206 11.05 29.39 23.03
N THR A 207 12.01 29.33 23.94
CA THR A 207 12.01 30.20 25.11
C THR A 207 12.25 31.62 24.61
N ARG A 208 11.21 32.45 24.61
CA ARG A 208 11.32 33.89 24.37
C ARG A 208 12.17 34.45 25.51
N LEU A 209 13.47 34.63 25.28
CA LEU A 209 14.29 35.47 26.16
C LEU A 209 13.69 36.87 26.09
N LEU A 210 12.89 37.22 27.09
CA LEU A 210 12.59 38.61 27.39
C LEU A 210 13.94 39.25 27.72
N GLN A 211 14.55 39.89 26.71
CA GLN A 211 15.59 40.88 26.96
C GLN A 211 14.91 42.00 27.76
N HIS A 212 15.13 42.00 29.08
CA HIS A 212 14.93 43.17 29.91
C HIS A 212 15.94 44.23 29.43
N THR A 213 15.43 45.21 28.67
CA THR A 213 16.02 46.55 28.55
C THR A 213 15.78 47.35 29.81
#